data_AF-A0A6G6Y6N2-F1
#
_entry.id   AF-A0A6G6Y6N2-F1
#
_cell.length_a   1.000
_cell.length_b   1.000
_cell.length_c   1.000
_cell.angle_alpha   90.00
_cell.angle_beta   90.00
_cell.angle_gamma   90.00
#
_symmetry.space_group_name_H-M   'P 1'
#
loop_
_entity.id
_entity.type
_entity.pdbx_description
1 polymer ?
#
loop_
_entity_poly.entity_id
_entity_poly.type
_entity_poly.pdbx_seq_one_letter_code
_entity_poly.pdbx_strand_id
1 'polypeptide(L)'
;MAAAAVPDQSIMIPIGIIGRRVVLPLTIGDSETCLFLLDTGATVNLIDHDLAQELRLPVHTGGVMRGIGGRTVNTVYRAPEVVLGGAVRQRNLLFVDIGEDLSLGEDMRGAMSAGLLTTFDSDLDFVDREIRVYPRGRSDRSGFTRLSGEIEHADRSGGSQYMYIDAWLGQARMRFLLDTGAPRALMLFAHAVGRSGLWNDDIPWTPQQMHGLGGEADLGRTVRAPFLEMDGIRFDSPLVQLFHPDDNDSGRDADGIIGLEIMEQLDWSTEVRRNRIWARRNGNRAERQYYGMSGLWVDAEGDDLVAVAVGKGSPAEAAGIAAGDRFPGMTLPQMLARINQREGAEVTLEVTRGGTTTTRSFTLARYLD
;
A
#
# COMPACT_ATOMS: atom_id res chain seq x y z
N MET A 1 36.55 4.88 33.58
CA MET A 1 35.61 3.80 33.19
C MET A 1 34.39 4.46 32.59
N ALA A 2 34.13 4.26 31.29
CA ALA A 2 32.87 4.68 30.69
C ALA A 2 31.77 3.75 31.23
N ALA A 3 30.70 4.32 31.78
CA ALA A 3 29.51 3.54 32.14
C ALA A 3 29.04 2.79 30.89
N ALA A 4 28.90 1.47 30.99
CA ALA A 4 28.35 0.66 29.91
C ALA A 4 26.97 1.22 29.53
N ALA A 5 26.76 1.50 28.26
CA ALA A 5 25.48 1.97 27.74
C ALA A 5 24.38 0.93 28.05
N VAL A 6 23.24 1.39 28.58
CA VAL A 6 22.10 0.52 28.89
C VAL A 6 21.34 0.22 27.58
N PRO A 7 21.24 -1.04 27.12
CA PRO A 7 20.36 -1.45 26.02
C PRO A 7 18.89 -1.23 26.40
N ASP A 8 17.97 -1.31 25.44
CA ASP A 8 16.50 -1.24 25.65
C ASP A 8 15.91 0.13 26.02
N GLN A 9 16.73 1.17 26.14
CA GLN A 9 16.22 2.54 26.21
C GLN A 9 15.64 2.96 24.85
N SER A 10 14.33 3.22 24.82
CA SER A 10 13.61 3.69 23.62
C SER A 10 13.32 5.19 23.62
N ILE A 11 13.14 5.73 22.42
CA ILE A 11 12.56 7.04 22.16
C ILE A 11 11.23 6.81 21.43
N MET A 12 10.19 7.50 21.88
CA MET A 12 8.84 7.33 21.39
C MET A 12 8.48 8.34 20.30
N ILE A 13 7.85 7.86 19.24
CA ILE A 13 7.24 8.69 18.20
C ILE A 13 5.77 8.26 18.09
N PRO A 14 4.79 9.13 18.41
CA PRO A 14 3.39 8.79 18.23
C PRO A 14 3.05 8.64 16.74
N ILE A 15 2.16 7.72 16.43
CA ILE A 15 1.56 7.57 15.10
C ILE A 15 0.03 7.66 15.18
N GLY A 16 -0.59 7.92 14.04
CA GLY A 16 -2.04 7.85 13.83
C GLY A 16 -2.36 6.96 12.65
N ILE A 17 -3.65 6.63 12.51
CA ILE A 17 -4.18 5.97 11.31
C ILE A 17 -5.29 6.86 10.76
N ILE A 18 -5.09 7.38 9.55
CA ILE A 18 -6.06 8.24 8.84
C ILE A 18 -6.26 7.64 7.45
N GLY A 19 -7.49 7.36 7.04
CA GLY A 19 -7.78 6.85 5.69
C GLY A 19 -6.99 5.59 5.29
N ARG A 20 -6.75 4.66 6.24
CA ARG A 20 -5.89 3.47 6.05
C ARG A 20 -4.44 3.81 5.68
N ARG A 21 -3.92 4.88 6.28
CA ARG A 21 -2.53 5.31 6.19
C ARG A 21 -1.97 5.49 7.59
N VAL A 22 -0.76 5.00 7.82
CA VAL A 22 -0.02 5.31 9.04
C VAL A 22 0.56 6.71 8.90
N VAL A 23 0.24 7.60 9.82
CA VAL A 23 0.72 8.98 9.80
C VAL A 23 1.50 9.29 11.06
N LEU A 24 2.47 10.20 10.97
CA LEU A 24 3.23 10.69 12.12
C LEU A 24 3.37 12.22 12.06
N PRO A 25 3.39 12.90 13.22
CA PRO A 25 3.63 14.33 13.27
C PRO A 25 5.11 14.64 13.05
N LEU A 26 5.38 15.63 12.21
CA LEU A 26 6.71 16.04 11.78
C LEU A 26 6.80 17.57 11.73
N THR A 27 7.91 18.11 12.25
CA THR A 27 8.25 19.54 12.17
C THR A 27 9.53 19.72 11.35
N ILE A 28 9.58 20.69 10.45
CA ILE A 28 10.77 21.01 9.63
C ILE A 28 11.26 22.41 10.02
N GLY A 29 12.45 22.49 10.61
CA GLY A 29 12.96 23.75 11.16
C GLY A 29 11.98 24.35 12.18
N ASP A 30 11.56 25.60 11.95
CA ASP A 30 10.63 26.34 12.81
C ASP A 30 9.18 26.30 12.28
N SER A 31 8.85 25.36 11.38
CA SER A 31 7.50 25.23 10.81
C SER A 31 6.46 24.83 11.86
N GLU A 32 5.18 24.93 11.49
CA GLU A 32 4.13 24.19 12.20
C GLU A 32 4.36 22.67 12.05
N THR A 33 3.73 21.90 12.95
CA THR A 33 3.76 20.44 12.87
C THR A 33 2.76 19.96 11.84
N CYS A 34 3.22 19.20 10.86
CA CYS A 34 2.38 18.62 9.81
C CYS A 34 2.34 17.09 9.94
N LEU A 35 1.36 16.45 9.32
CA LEU A 35 1.29 14.99 9.24
C LEU A 35 2.02 14.49 7.99
N PHE A 36 2.82 13.46 8.19
CA PHE A 36 3.53 12.75 7.14
C PHE A 36 3.10 11.29 7.15
N LEU A 37 2.89 10.71 5.97
CA LEU A 37 2.70 9.26 5.80
C LEU A 37 3.98 8.53 6.27
N LEU A 38 3.86 7.42 6.98
CA LEU A 38 4.93 6.43 7.10
C LEU A 38 4.81 5.45 5.94
N ASP A 39 5.83 5.41 5.07
CA ASP A 39 5.89 4.58 3.88
C ASP A 39 7.15 3.70 3.92
N THR A 40 7.01 2.49 4.48
CA THR A 40 8.11 1.52 4.52
C THR A 40 8.41 0.90 3.14
N GLY A 41 7.56 1.13 2.14
CA GLY A 41 7.82 0.84 0.75
C GLY A 41 8.66 1.90 0.04
N ALA A 42 8.94 3.06 0.65
CA ALA A 42 9.78 4.09 0.05
C ALA A 42 11.25 3.98 0.47
N THR A 43 12.18 4.26 -0.46
CA THR A 43 13.63 4.46 -0.17
C THR A 43 13.99 5.89 0.17
N VAL A 44 13.12 6.85 -0.17
CA VAL A 44 13.37 8.28 -0.04
C VAL A 44 12.18 8.92 0.67
N ASN A 45 12.44 9.99 1.43
CA ASN A 45 11.36 10.77 2.00
C ASN A 45 10.76 11.66 0.90
N LEU A 46 9.45 11.89 0.97
CA LEU A 46 8.70 12.70 0.04
C LEU A 46 8.20 13.95 0.72
N ILE A 47 8.13 15.04 -0.02
CA ILE A 47 7.51 16.29 0.45
C ILE A 47 6.53 16.81 -0.60
N ASP A 48 5.41 17.32 -0.11
CA ASP A 48 4.46 18.11 -0.88
C ASP A 48 5.14 19.33 -1.51
N HIS A 49 4.79 19.62 -2.77
CA HIS A 49 5.41 20.72 -3.52
C HIS A 49 5.18 22.06 -2.81
N ASP A 50 3.93 22.34 -2.42
CA ASP A 50 3.55 23.59 -1.79
C ASP A 50 4.24 23.77 -0.44
N LEU A 51 4.34 22.72 0.38
CA LEU A 51 5.10 22.77 1.64
C LEU A 51 6.58 23.10 1.41
N ALA A 52 7.22 22.50 0.42
CA ALA A 52 8.63 22.76 0.13
C ALA A 52 8.89 24.22 -0.26
N GLN A 53 7.97 24.83 -1.03
CA GLN A 53 8.02 26.24 -1.42
C GLN A 53 7.72 27.17 -0.25
N GLU A 54 6.68 26.87 0.54
CA GLU A 54 6.28 27.61 1.74
C GLU A 54 7.46 27.76 2.71
N LEU A 55 8.16 26.65 2.96
CA LEU A 55 9.33 26.60 3.84
C LEU A 55 10.61 27.10 3.19
N ARG A 56 10.58 27.42 1.89
CA ARG A 56 11.74 27.87 1.09
C ARG A 56 12.94 26.92 1.25
N LEU A 57 12.68 25.62 1.18
CA LEU A 57 13.72 24.64 1.45
C LEU A 57 14.88 24.76 0.42
N PRO A 58 16.14 24.69 0.87
CA PRO A 58 17.28 24.70 -0.04
C PRO A 58 17.22 23.52 -1.01
N VAL A 59 17.29 23.82 -2.31
CA VAL A 59 17.47 22.80 -3.34
C VAL A 59 18.84 22.15 -3.18
N HIS A 60 18.86 20.83 -3.10
CA HIS A 60 20.09 20.06 -3.02
C HIS A 60 20.55 19.56 -4.40
N THR A 61 19.66 18.94 -5.17
CA THR A 61 19.92 18.38 -6.51
C THR A 61 18.61 17.94 -7.20
N GLY A 62 18.67 17.34 -8.38
CA GLY A 62 17.57 16.57 -8.98
C GLY A 62 17.66 15.07 -8.64
N GLY A 63 16.52 14.41 -8.45
CA GLY A 63 16.39 13.00 -8.10
C GLY A 63 15.49 12.25 -9.08
N VAL A 64 15.64 10.93 -9.16
CA VAL A 64 14.77 10.07 -10.00
C VAL A 64 13.96 9.16 -9.08
N MET A 65 12.64 9.33 -9.10
CA MET A 65 11.69 8.43 -8.42
C MET A 65 11.24 7.30 -9.33
N ARG A 66 10.82 6.19 -8.73
CA ARG A 66 10.18 5.07 -9.42
C ARG A 66 8.96 4.61 -8.64
N GLY A 67 7.82 4.50 -9.31
CA GLY A 67 6.58 3.98 -8.74
C GLY A 67 5.85 3.05 -9.71
N ILE A 68 4.55 2.86 -9.47
CA ILE A 68 3.68 1.96 -10.23
C ILE A 68 3.67 2.31 -11.72
N GLY A 69 3.56 3.59 -12.09
CA GLY A 69 3.51 4.01 -13.50
C GLY A 69 4.87 4.42 -14.10
N GLY A 70 6.00 4.13 -13.44
CA GLY A 70 7.33 4.30 -14.04
C GLY A 70 8.26 5.28 -13.31
N ARG A 71 9.16 5.93 -14.07
CA ARG A 71 10.22 6.80 -13.55
C ARG A 71 9.90 8.28 -13.77
N THR A 72 10.11 9.09 -12.73
CA THR A 72 9.93 10.56 -12.78
C THR A 72 11.19 11.26 -12.28
N VAL A 73 11.53 12.41 -12.85
CA VAL A 73 12.63 13.27 -12.38
C VAL A 73 12.02 14.40 -11.53
N ASN A 74 12.53 14.57 -10.32
CA ASN A 74 11.95 15.45 -9.31
C ASN A 74 13.04 16.28 -8.60
N THR A 75 12.66 17.42 -8.03
CA THR A 75 13.58 18.23 -7.22
C THR A 75 13.86 17.54 -5.89
N VAL A 76 15.09 17.63 -5.40
CA VAL A 76 15.48 17.15 -4.07
C VAL A 76 15.79 18.35 -3.19
N TYR A 77 15.09 18.46 -2.07
CA TYR A 77 15.28 19.46 -1.05
C TYR A 77 16.07 18.91 0.13
N ARG A 78 16.82 19.80 0.80
CA ARG A 78 17.49 19.50 2.06
C ARG A 78 16.78 20.23 3.20
N ALA A 79 16.17 19.46 4.09
CA ALA A 79 15.69 19.97 5.37
C ALA A 79 16.86 20.07 6.36
N PRO A 80 17.20 21.26 6.89
CA PRO A 80 18.32 21.42 7.81
C PRO A 80 18.08 20.68 9.12
N GLU A 81 16.84 20.68 9.60
CA GLU A 81 16.41 20.01 10.81
C GLU A 81 14.98 19.48 10.66
N VAL A 82 14.77 18.26 11.13
CA VAL A 82 13.48 17.58 11.17
C VAL A 82 13.28 17.02 12.57
N VAL A 83 12.10 17.22 13.16
CA VAL A 83 11.70 16.64 14.44
C VAL A 83 10.50 15.74 14.22
N LEU A 84 10.68 14.44 14.45
CA LEU A 84 9.65 13.41 14.36
C LEU A 84 9.03 13.20 15.74
N GLY A 85 7.71 13.29 15.85
CA GLY A 85 7.02 12.98 17.11
C GLY A 85 7.32 13.93 18.27
N GLY A 86 7.95 15.08 18.01
CA GLY A 86 8.49 15.96 19.06
C GLY A 86 9.71 15.39 19.80
N ALA A 87 10.22 14.22 19.40
CA ALA A 87 11.22 13.47 20.19
C ALA A 87 12.49 13.14 19.41
N VAL A 88 12.38 12.70 18.15
CA VAL A 88 13.54 12.30 17.34
C VAL A 88 13.95 13.44 16.42
N ARG A 89 15.14 13.99 16.65
CA ARG A 89 15.71 15.09 15.86
C ARG A 89 16.73 14.56 14.86
N GLN A 90 16.51 14.86 13.58
CA GLN A 90 17.42 14.55 12.48
C GLN A 90 17.87 15.83 11.80
N ARG A 91 19.10 15.86 11.31
CA ARG A 91 19.66 17.00 10.58
C ARG A 91 19.96 16.60 9.15
N ASN A 92 19.85 17.58 8.24
CA ASN A 92 20.22 17.42 6.84
C ASN A 92 19.45 16.31 6.11
N LEU A 93 18.18 16.10 6.47
CA LEU A 93 17.34 15.09 5.85
C LEU A 93 16.98 15.52 4.42
N LEU A 94 17.02 14.59 3.49
CA LEU A 94 16.66 14.83 2.10
C LEU A 94 15.21 14.45 1.85
N PHE A 95 14.51 15.28 1.09
CA PHE A 95 13.15 15.05 0.61
C PHE A 95 13.11 15.18 -0.90
N VAL A 96 12.40 14.28 -1.56
CA VAL A 96 12.08 14.38 -2.97
C VAL A 96 10.70 15.02 -3.11
N ASP A 97 10.61 16.03 -3.96
CA ASP A 97 9.37 16.71 -4.31
C ASP A 97 8.44 15.78 -5.08
N ILE A 98 7.18 15.64 -4.67
CA ILE A 98 6.20 14.83 -5.40
C ILE A 98 5.68 15.53 -6.67
N GLY A 99 5.88 16.84 -6.82
CA GLY A 99 5.38 17.65 -7.92
C GLY A 99 3.97 18.18 -7.69
N GLU A 100 3.54 19.13 -8.54
CA GLU A 100 2.28 19.87 -8.38
C GLU A 100 1.02 19.02 -8.66
N ASP A 101 1.14 18.01 -9.52
CA ASP A 101 -0.01 17.20 -9.97
C ASP A 101 -0.32 15.99 -9.07
N LEU A 102 0.52 15.73 -8.05
CA LEU A 102 0.42 14.56 -7.19
C LEU A 102 0.10 14.95 -5.75
N SER A 103 -0.90 14.29 -5.17
CA SER A 103 -1.27 14.46 -3.76
C SER A 103 -1.15 13.15 -3.00
N LEU A 104 -0.72 13.24 -1.74
CA LEU A 104 -0.68 12.11 -0.80
C LEU A 104 -1.98 11.98 0.02
N GLY A 105 -2.96 12.86 -0.21
CA GLY A 105 -4.18 13.05 0.58
C GLY A 105 -4.22 14.44 1.22
N GLU A 106 -5.42 14.96 1.49
CA GLU A 106 -5.62 16.34 1.98
C GLU A 106 -4.92 16.61 3.33
N ASP A 107 -4.77 15.58 4.17
CA ASP A 107 -4.20 15.70 5.51
C ASP A 107 -2.67 15.52 5.55
N MET A 108 -2.04 15.07 4.47
CA MET A 108 -0.63 14.64 4.47
C MET A 108 0.24 15.58 3.64
N ARG A 109 1.28 16.14 4.25
CA ARG A 109 2.23 17.08 3.60
C ARG A 109 3.52 16.42 3.11
N GLY A 110 3.59 15.09 3.14
CA GLY A 110 4.75 14.31 2.70
C GLY A 110 4.71 12.86 3.19
N ALA A 111 5.80 12.14 2.94
CA ALA A 111 5.98 10.76 3.39
C ALA A 111 7.41 10.51 3.93
N MET A 112 7.51 9.69 4.96
CA MET A 112 8.76 9.24 5.57
C MET A 112 9.03 7.80 5.15
N SER A 113 10.24 7.58 4.65
CA SER A 113 10.69 6.26 4.19
C SER A 113 10.94 5.26 5.32
N ALA A 114 11.22 4.00 4.95
CA ALA A 114 11.55 2.91 5.87
C ALA A 114 12.72 3.19 6.83
N GLY A 115 13.55 4.21 6.56
CA GLY A 115 14.74 4.54 7.34
C GLY A 115 14.46 4.74 8.83
N LEU A 116 13.23 5.13 9.19
CA LEU A 116 12.81 5.23 10.60
C LEU A 116 12.82 3.87 11.34
N LEU A 117 12.59 2.78 10.61
CA LEU A 117 12.58 1.42 11.13
C LEU A 117 13.85 0.64 10.80
N THR A 118 14.60 1.06 9.77
CA THR A 118 15.76 0.30 9.28
C THR A 118 17.12 0.92 9.64
N THR A 119 17.15 2.09 10.30
CA THR A 119 18.42 2.69 10.78
C THR A 119 18.80 2.21 12.18
N PHE A 120 17.82 2.03 13.05
CA PHE A 120 17.98 1.55 14.42
C PHE A 120 17.02 0.39 14.65
N ASP A 121 17.32 -0.46 15.63
CA ASP A 121 16.31 -1.39 16.13
C ASP A 121 15.07 -0.56 16.53
N SER A 122 13.93 -0.92 15.98
CA SER A 122 12.68 -0.17 16.17
C SER A 122 11.51 -1.13 16.30
N ASP A 123 10.49 -0.73 17.06
CA ASP A 123 9.20 -1.40 17.08
C ASP A 123 8.13 -0.49 16.48
N LEU A 124 7.25 -1.06 15.68
CA LEU A 124 6.02 -0.44 15.20
C LEU A 124 4.85 -1.12 15.92
N ASP A 125 4.25 -0.39 16.87
CA ASP A 125 3.16 -0.86 17.72
C ASP A 125 1.84 -0.22 17.28
N PHE A 126 0.96 -1.04 16.72
CA PHE A 126 -0.34 -0.58 16.23
C PHE A 126 -1.40 -0.49 17.33
N VAL A 127 -1.19 -1.13 18.48
CA VAL A 127 -2.13 -1.09 19.61
C VAL A 127 -1.92 0.21 20.38
N ASP A 128 -0.68 0.49 20.75
CA ASP A 128 -0.29 1.72 21.46
C ASP A 128 -0.12 2.92 20.52
N ARG A 129 -0.18 2.68 19.20
CA ARG A 129 -0.04 3.70 18.14
C ARG A 129 1.24 4.49 18.28
N GLU A 130 2.35 3.77 18.31
CA GLU A 130 3.67 4.38 18.47
C GLU A 130 4.78 3.61 17.76
N ILE A 131 5.85 4.34 17.44
CA ILE A 131 7.13 3.76 17.05
C ILE A 131 8.09 3.91 18.24
N ARG A 132 8.69 2.81 18.65
CA ARG A 132 9.75 2.75 19.66
C ARG A 132 11.08 2.64 18.94
N VAL A 133 11.91 3.68 18.97
CA VAL A 133 13.26 3.62 18.39
C VAL A 133 14.25 3.29 19.50
N TYR A 134 15.14 2.32 19.31
CA TYR A 134 16.15 1.88 20.27
C TYR A 134 17.57 2.20 19.76
N PRO A 135 18.10 3.43 19.99
CA PRO A 135 19.39 3.85 19.42
C PRO A 135 20.59 2.99 19.83
N ARG A 136 20.47 2.27 20.95
CA ARG A 136 21.52 1.39 21.51
C ARG A 136 21.23 -0.10 21.28
N GLY A 137 20.18 -0.42 20.54
CA GLY A 137 19.70 -1.77 20.30
C GLY A 137 18.65 -2.21 21.31
N ARG A 138 17.85 -3.19 20.88
CA ARG A 138 16.82 -3.88 21.68
C ARG A 138 17.32 -5.30 21.95
N SER A 139 17.37 -5.70 23.22
CA SER A 139 17.85 -7.02 23.65
C SER A 139 16.70 -8.01 23.84
N ASP A 140 15.56 -7.55 24.37
CA ASP A 140 14.39 -8.39 24.60
C ASP A 140 13.37 -8.29 23.46
N ARG A 141 13.11 -9.43 22.82
CA ARG A 141 12.04 -9.63 21.83
C ARG A 141 11.14 -10.80 22.21
N SER A 142 11.01 -11.07 23.51
CA SER A 142 10.14 -12.13 24.02
C SER A 142 8.72 -11.98 23.48
N GLY A 143 8.14 -13.10 23.04
CA GLY A 143 6.82 -13.15 22.42
C GLY A 143 6.77 -12.74 20.95
N PHE A 144 7.87 -12.30 20.34
CA PHE A 144 7.94 -12.11 18.88
C PHE A 144 8.44 -13.37 18.18
N THR A 145 7.88 -13.64 17.01
CA THR A 145 8.37 -14.65 16.07
C THR A 145 9.38 -13.99 15.13
N ARG A 146 10.55 -14.63 14.97
CA ARG A 146 11.49 -14.23 13.92
C ARG A 146 10.93 -14.66 12.57
N LEU A 147 10.83 -13.72 11.64
CA LEU A 147 10.38 -14.02 10.29
C LEU A 147 11.55 -14.45 9.39
N SER A 148 11.25 -15.34 8.45
CA SER A 148 12.06 -15.65 7.28
C SER A 148 12.06 -14.42 6.39
N GLY A 149 13.19 -13.73 6.28
CA GLY A 149 13.26 -12.42 5.66
C GLY A 149 14.45 -11.63 6.18
N GLU A 150 14.63 -10.44 5.63
CA GLU A 150 15.76 -9.59 5.98
C GLU A 150 15.52 -8.10 5.70
N ILE A 151 16.35 -7.30 6.35
CA ILE A 151 16.50 -5.88 6.04
C ILE A 151 17.63 -5.75 5.04
N GLU A 152 17.32 -5.29 3.82
CA GLU A 152 18.25 -5.27 2.70
C GLU A 152 18.25 -3.91 2.00
N HIS A 153 19.40 -3.54 1.45
CA HIS A 153 19.47 -2.37 0.58
C HIS A 153 18.71 -2.65 -0.72
N ALA A 154 17.80 -1.75 -1.10
CA ALA A 154 17.58 -1.52 -2.52
C ALA A 154 18.94 -1.21 -3.15
N ASP A 155 19.25 -1.70 -4.35
CA ASP A 155 20.52 -1.59 -5.10
C ASP A 155 21.08 -0.15 -5.36
N ARG A 156 20.80 0.83 -4.50
CA ARG A 156 21.15 2.25 -4.60
C ARG A 156 21.81 2.74 -3.32
N SER A 157 23.05 3.20 -3.47
CA SER A 157 23.79 3.92 -2.43
C SER A 157 23.05 5.20 -2.01
N GLY A 158 22.51 5.23 -0.78
CA GLY A 158 22.03 6.45 -0.12
C GLY A 158 20.54 6.52 0.25
N GLY A 159 19.74 5.49 -0.06
CA GLY A 159 18.33 5.41 0.35
C GLY A 159 18.11 4.48 1.56
N SER A 160 16.90 4.53 2.12
CA SER A 160 16.44 3.63 3.18
C SER A 160 16.44 2.17 2.71
N GLN A 161 16.80 1.25 3.62
CA GLN A 161 16.70 -0.18 3.37
C GLN A 161 15.25 -0.64 3.36
N TYR A 162 14.96 -1.68 2.58
CA TYR A 162 13.67 -2.36 2.56
C TYR A 162 13.62 -3.46 3.61
N MET A 163 12.39 -3.80 3.99
CA MET A 163 12.09 -4.94 4.85
C MET A 163 11.37 -5.99 4.00
N TYR A 164 12.05 -7.11 3.75
CA TYR A 164 11.49 -8.21 2.97
C TYR A 164 11.20 -9.40 3.87
N ILE A 165 10.12 -10.11 3.57
CA ILE A 165 9.80 -11.38 4.20
C ILE A 165 9.40 -12.42 3.16
N ASP A 166 9.79 -13.66 3.41
CA ASP A 166 9.32 -14.81 2.66
C ASP A 166 8.06 -15.36 3.33
N ALA A 167 7.02 -15.58 2.54
CA ALA A 167 5.77 -16.14 3.03
C ALA A 167 5.22 -17.19 2.06
N TRP A 168 4.38 -18.08 2.57
CA TRP A 168 3.56 -18.95 1.75
C TRP A 168 2.26 -18.24 1.40
N LEU A 169 1.98 -18.09 0.10
CA LEU A 169 0.69 -17.67 -0.42
C LEU A 169 0.04 -18.89 -1.08
N GLY A 170 -0.84 -19.57 -0.35
CA GLY A 170 -1.30 -20.90 -0.73
C GLY A 170 -0.12 -21.87 -0.86
N GLN A 171 0.10 -22.40 -2.08
CA GLN A 171 1.19 -23.35 -2.36
C GLN A 171 2.48 -22.68 -2.86
N ALA A 172 2.47 -21.37 -3.09
CA ALA A 172 3.64 -20.66 -3.61
C ALA A 172 4.41 -20.01 -2.46
N ARG A 173 5.73 -20.23 -2.40
CA ARG A 173 6.63 -19.44 -1.55
C ARG A 173 7.03 -18.18 -2.32
N MET A 174 6.84 -17.02 -1.70
CA MET A 174 7.03 -15.72 -2.33
C MET A 174 7.75 -14.75 -1.39
N ARG A 175 8.50 -13.80 -1.97
CA ARG A 175 9.15 -12.71 -1.24
C ARG A 175 8.29 -11.45 -1.31
N PHE A 176 7.94 -10.88 -0.17
CA PHE A 176 7.10 -9.69 -0.05
C PHE A 176 7.85 -8.53 0.57
N LEU A 177 7.67 -7.34 0.00
CA LEU A 177 8.01 -6.08 0.65
C LEU A 177 6.97 -5.75 1.72
N LEU A 178 7.41 -5.36 2.92
CA LEU A 178 6.54 -4.81 3.95
C LEU A 178 6.31 -3.32 3.71
N ASP A 179 5.07 -2.91 3.44
CA ASP A 179 4.76 -1.57 2.98
C ASP A 179 3.55 -0.95 3.70
N THR A 180 3.82 -0.09 4.69
CA THR A 180 2.78 0.73 5.35
C THR A 180 2.14 1.76 4.42
N GLY A 181 2.79 2.07 3.28
CA GLY A 181 2.29 2.90 2.18
C GLY A 181 1.39 2.13 1.21
N ALA A 182 1.20 0.83 1.36
CA ALA A 182 0.19 0.06 0.63
C ALA A 182 -1.05 -0.16 1.51
N PRO A 183 -2.23 0.41 1.19
CA PRO A 183 -3.36 0.40 2.12
C PRO A 183 -4.15 -0.92 2.11
N ARG A 184 -3.84 -1.86 1.21
CA ARG A 184 -4.54 -3.14 1.02
C ARG A 184 -3.76 -4.30 1.65
N ALA A 185 -4.36 -5.48 1.72
CA ALA A 185 -3.74 -6.64 2.35
C ALA A 185 -2.51 -7.13 1.60
N LEU A 186 -2.69 -7.51 0.33
CA LEU A 186 -1.64 -8.09 -0.48
C LEU A 186 -1.73 -7.58 -1.91
N MET A 187 -0.57 -7.45 -2.54
CA MET A 187 -0.43 -7.15 -3.96
C MET A 187 0.64 -8.07 -4.55
N LEU A 188 0.40 -8.65 -5.71
CA LEU A 188 1.39 -9.39 -6.50
C LEU A 188 1.73 -8.63 -7.77
N PHE A 189 3.03 -8.54 -8.04
CA PHE A 189 3.53 -8.01 -9.30
C PHE A 189 3.38 -9.06 -10.42
N ALA A 190 3.21 -8.58 -11.65
CA ALA A 190 2.95 -9.38 -12.85
C ALA A 190 3.81 -10.64 -12.97
N HIS A 191 5.14 -10.52 -12.77
CA HIS A 191 6.08 -11.63 -12.89
C HIS A 191 5.82 -12.77 -11.88
N ALA A 192 5.17 -12.48 -10.75
CA ALA A 192 4.84 -13.44 -9.71
C ALA A 192 3.40 -13.99 -9.82
N VAL A 193 2.51 -13.30 -10.55
CA VAL A 193 1.09 -13.66 -10.68
C VAL A 193 0.93 -15.08 -11.21
N GLY A 194 1.65 -15.46 -12.27
CA GLY A 194 1.56 -16.81 -12.83
C GLY A 194 1.96 -17.91 -11.85
N ARG A 195 2.99 -17.67 -11.01
CA ARG A 195 3.46 -18.64 -10.00
C ARG A 195 2.52 -18.78 -8.82
N SER A 196 1.65 -17.81 -8.58
CA SER A 196 0.66 -17.87 -7.50
C SER A 196 -0.45 -18.89 -7.76
N GLY A 197 -0.73 -19.19 -9.03
CA GLY A 197 -1.91 -19.97 -9.44
C GLY A 197 -3.25 -19.22 -9.26
N LEU A 198 -3.23 -17.94 -8.90
CA LEU A 198 -4.44 -17.15 -8.61
C LEU A 198 -5.01 -16.43 -9.85
N TRP A 199 -4.28 -16.39 -10.97
CA TRP A 199 -4.78 -15.84 -12.23
C TRP A 199 -5.43 -16.92 -13.08
N ASN A 200 -6.68 -17.24 -12.76
CA ASN A 200 -7.52 -18.17 -13.50
C ASN A 200 -8.99 -17.76 -13.40
N ASP A 201 -9.85 -18.41 -14.18
CA ASP A 201 -11.30 -18.16 -14.19
C ASP A 201 -12.10 -19.23 -13.43
N ASP A 202 -11.42 -20.12 -12.71
CA ASP A 202 -12.02 -21.13 -11.84
C ASP A 202 -12.39 -20.55 -10.46
N ILE A 203 -11.83 -19.40 -10.10
CA ILE A 203 -12.11 -18.69 -8.85
C ILE A 203 -12.81 -17.34 -9.10
N PRO A 204 -13.67 -16.88 -8.16
CA PRO A 204 -14.24 -15.54 -8.22
C PRO A 204 -13.17 -14.45 -8.23
N TRP A 205 -13.40 -13.39 -9.02
CA TRP A 205 -12.52 -12.23 -9.08
C TRP A 205 -13.28 -10.95 -9.40
N THR A 206 -12.75 -9.81 -8.98
CA THR A 206 -13.24 -8.47 -9.36
C THR A 206 -12.18 -7.74 -10.17
N PRO A 207 -12.54 -7.01 -11.23
CA PRO A 207 -11.59 -6.15 -11.92
C PRO A 207 -11.12 -5.03 -10.98
N GLN A 208 -9.85 -4.64 -11.10
CA GLN A 208 -9.24 -3.59 -10.31
C GLN A 208 -8.05 -3.02 -11.06
N GLN A 209 -8.04 -1.71 -11.29
CA GLN A 209 -6.85 -1.00 -11.79
C GLN A 209 -6.00 -0.52 -10.62
N MET A 210 -4.68 -0.71 -10.72
CA MET A 210 -3.72 -0.28 -9.71
C MET A 210 -3.19 1.11 -10.05
N HIS A 211 -3.08 1.96 -9.03
CA HIS A 211 -2.65 3.35 -9.17
C HIS A 211 -1.47 3.62 -8.23
N GLY A 212 -0.51 4.43 -8.67
CA GLY A 212 0.55 4.94 -7.79
C GLY A 212 1.41 6.02 -8.45
N LEU A 213 2.55 6.32 -7.83
CA LEU A 213 3.51 7.30 -8.37
C LEU A 213 3.89 6.92 -9.81
N GLY A 214 3.71 7.85 -10.74
CA GLY A 214 4.02 7.68 -12.16
C GLY A 214 2.83 7.25 -13.04
N GLY A 215 1.67 6.90 -12.48
CA GLY A 215 0.46 6.56 -13.26
C GLY A 215 -0.23 5.26 -12.85
N GLU A 216 -0.98 4.70 -13.80
CA GLU A 216 -1.85 3.53 -13.65
C GLU A 216 -1.26 2.31 -14.37
N ALA A 217 -1.48 1.12 -13.82
CA ALA A 217 -1.15 -0.14 -14.49
C ALA A 217 -2.32 -0.62 -15.37
N ASP A 218 -2.10 -1.68 -16.16
CA ASP A 218 -3.18 -2.35 -16.87
C ASP A 218 -4.22 -2.91 -15.89
N LEU A 219 -5.41 -3.24 -16.42
CA LEU A 219 -6.51 -3.72 -15.61
C LEU A 219 -6.19 -5.10 -15.00
N GLY A 220 -5.94 -5.09 -13.69
CA GLY A 220 -5.67 -6.28 -12.90
C GLY A 220 -6.94 -6.91 -12.31
N ARG A 221 -6.72 -7.82 -11.36
CA ARG A 221 -7.78 -8.54 -10.64
C ARG A 221 -7.60 -8.39 -9.13
N THR A 222 -8.68 -8.47 -8.38
CA THR A 222 -8.64 -8.78 -6.95
C THR A 222 -9.34 -10.11 -6.70
N VAL A 223 -8.69 -10.98 -5.93
CA VAL A 223 -9.12 -12.35 -5.61
C VAL A 223 -8.93 -12.64 -4.13
N ARG A 224 -9.41 -13.79 -3.65
CA ARG A 224 -8.96 -14.36 -2.37
C ARG A 224 -7.94 -15.46 -2.58
N ALA A 225 -6.82 -15.38 -1.86
CA ALA A 225 -5.92 -16.52 -1.73
C ALA A 225 -6.40 -17.44 -0.60
N PRO A 226 -6.13 -18.76 -0.64
CA PRO A 226 -6.51 -19.66 0.45
C PRO A 226 -5.94 -19.22 1.81
N PHE A 227 -4.67 -18.78 1.81
CA PHE A 227 -4.01 -18.23 2.99
C PHE A 227 -2.72 -17.50 2.64
N LEU A 228 -2.26 -16.65 3.56
CA LEU A 228 -0.90 -16.16 3.69
C LEU A 228 -0.31 -16.71 4.99
N GLU A 229 0.91 -17.26 4.98
CA GLU A 229 1.56 -17.76 6.19
C GLU A 229 3.03 -17.32 6.27
N MET A 230 3.38 -16.70 7.40
CA MET A 230 4.70 -16.15 7.73
C MET A 230 5.19 -16.80 9.03
N ASP A 231 6.04 -17.83 8.91
CA ASP A 231 6.68 -18.52 10.05
C ASP A 231 5.70 -18.88 11.19
N GLY A 232 4.53 -19.44 10.83
CA GLY A 232 3.47 -19.84 11.77
C GLY A 232 2.42 -18.76 12.08
N ILE A 233 2.60 -17.54 11.59
CA ILE A 233 1.57 -16.49 11.61
C ILE A 233 0.75 -16.59 10.33
N ARG A 234 -0.51 -17.03 10.46
CA ARG A 234 -1.39 -17.35 9.33
C ARG A 234 -2.58 -16.39 9.17
N PHE A 235 -2.84 -15.94 7.96
CA PHE A 235 -4.02 -15.18 7.60
C PHE A 235 -4.82 -16.01 6.60
N ASP A 236 -6.03 -16.39 6.98
CA ASP A 236 -6.91 -17.18 6.11
C ASP A 236 -7.68 -16.26 5.16
N SER A 237 -7.84 -16.72 3.93
CA SER A 237 -8.64 -16.06 2.91
C SER A 237 -8.30 -14.56 2.66
N PRO A 238 -7.03 -14.10 2.64
CA PRO A 238 -6.75 -12.67 2.43
C PRO A 238 -7.09 -12.24 1.01
N LEU A 239 -7.53 -10.98 0.84
CA LEU A 239 -7.62 -10.38 -0.48
C LEU A 239 -6.24 -10.15 -1.07
N VAL A 240 -6.09 -10.46 -2.35
CA VAL A 240 -4.87 -10.25 -3.13
C VAL A 240 -5.20 -9.46 -4.37
N GLN A 241 -4.53 -8.32 -4.52
CA GLN A 241 -4.49 -7.54 -5.73
C GLN A 241 -3.45 -8.14 -6.68
N LEU A 242 -3.85 -8.47 -7.90
CA LEU A 242 -3.01 -9.05 -8.93
C LEU A 242 -2.83 -8.02 -10.05
N PHE A 243 -1.59 -7.69 -10.39
CA PHE A 243 -1.28 -7.01 -11.64
C PHE A 243 -1.72 -7.87 -12.84
N HIS A 244 -1.89 -7.25 -14.00
CA HIS A 244 -2.09 -8.04 -15.21
C HIS A 244 -0.79 -8.83 -15.51
N PRO A 245 -0.84 -10.13 -15.87
CA PRO A 245 0.37 -10.94 -16.07
C PRO A 245 1.31 -10.42 -17.16
N ASP A 246 0.76 -9.69 -18.13
CA ASP A 246 1.52 -9.11 -19.24
C ASP A 246 2.06 -7.71 -18.94
N ASP A 247 1.80 -7.15 -17.75
CA ASP A 247 2.36 -5.86 -17.35
C ASP A 247 3.89 -5.92 -17.25
N ASN A 248 4.54 -4.85 -17.72
CA ASN A 248 5.92 -4.52 -17.35
C ASN A 248 5.86 -3.65 -16.08
N ASP A 249 5.62 -4.16 -14.90
CA ASP A 249 6.48 -5.13 -14.25
C ASP A 249 7.84 -4.48 -13.89
N SER A 250 7.80 -3.39 -13.12
CA SER A 250 8.97 -2.72 -12.55
C SER A 250 9.49 -3.44 -11.29
N GLY A 251 9.12 -4.71 -11.10
CA GLY A 251 9.35 -5.55 -9.93
C GLY A 251 10.63 -5.21 -9.22
N ARG A 252 10.50 -4.90 -7.93
CA ARG A 252 11.64 -4.85 -7.02
C ARG A 252 12.16 -6.28 -6.85
N ASP A 253 13.16 -6.50 -6.00
CA ASP A 253 13.55 -7.85 -5.57
C ASP A 253 12.49 -8.52 -4.66
N ALA A 254 11.21 -8.34 -4.99
CA ALA A 254 10.05 -8.93 -4.34
C ALA A 254 8.99 -9.31 -5.38
N ASP A 255 8.28 -10.38 -5.08
CA ASP A 255 7.15 -10.91 -5.82
C ASP A 255 5.87 -10.10 -5.60
N GLY A 256 5.84 -9.33 -4.52
CA GLY A 256 4.67 -8.56 -4.13
C GLY A 256 4.88 -7.69 -2.89
N ILE A 257 3.78 -7.18 -2.37
CA ILE A 257 3.72 -6.32 -1.19
C ILE A 257 2.75 -6.92 -0.18
N ILE A 258 3.16 -6.93 1.09
CA ILE A 258 2.27 -7.07 2.25
C ILE A 258 1.99 -5.66 2.76
N GLY A 259 0.73 -5.25 2.67
CA GLY A 259 0.32 -3.91 3.02
C GLY A 259 -0.39 -3.81 4.38
N LEU A 260 -0.88 -2.60 4.66
CA LEU A 260 -1.30 -2.17 5.98
C LEU A 260 -2.40 -3.04 6.60
N GLU A 261 -3.32 -3.57 5.79
CA GLU A 261 -4.42 -4.40 6.32
C GLU A 261 -3.95 -5.68 7.00
N ILE A 262 -2.82 -6.24 6.55
CA ILE A 262 -2.15 -7.35 7.24
C ILE A 262 -1.24 -6.80 8.33
N MET A 263 -0.48 -5.74 8.03
CA MET A 263 0.52 -5.21 8.96
C MET A 263 -0.08 -4.70 10.27
N GLU A 264 -1.25 -4.07 10.25
CA GLU A 264 -1.87 -3.50 11.46
C GLU A 264 -2.31 -4.55 12.49
N GLN A 265 -2.43 -5.81 12.06
CA GLN A 265 -2.78 -6.97 12.91
C GLN A 265 -1.57 -7.56 13.65
N LEU A 266 -0.37 -7.02 13.40
CA LEU A 266 0.89 -7.46 13.98
C LEU A 266 1.66 -6.26 14.53
N ASP A 267 2.32 -6.44 15.67
CA ASP A 267 3.41 -5.56 16.05
C ASP A 267 4.67 -6.02 15.32
N TRP A 268 5.46 -5.07 14.84
CA TRP A 268 6.69 -5.34 14.08
C TRP A 268 7.90 -4.89 14.88
N SER A 269 9.00 -5.62 14.78
CA SER A 269 10.27 -5.22 15.35
C SER A 269 11.44 -5.49 14.41
N THR A 270 12.34 -4.53 14.29
CA THR A 270 13.58 -4.66 13.51
C THR A 270 14.77 -4.95 14.43
N GLU A 271 15.65 -5.84 13.98
CA GLU A 271 16.98 -6.08 14.55
C GLU A 271 18.01 -5.74 13.48
N VAL A 272 18.27 -4.45 13.31
CA VAL A 272 18.94 -3.86 12.14
C VAL A 272 20.35 -4.41 11.99
N ARG A 273 21.13 -4.49 13.08
CA ARG A 273 22.52 -5.00 13.02
C ARG A 273 22.63 -6.45 12.55
N ARG A 274 21.54 -7.22 12.61
CA ARG A 274 21.50 -8.62 12.17
C ARG A 274 20.61 -8.81 10.95
N ASN A 275 20.11 -7.73 10.35
CA ASN A 275 19.18 -7.72 9.22
C ASN A 275 17.96 -8.63 9.46
N ARG A 276 17.34 -8.58 10.65
CA ARG A 276 16.18 -9.44 10.97
C ARG A 276 14.93 -8.63 11.23
N ILE A 277 13.81 -9.25 10.91
CA ILE A 277 12.47 -8.75 11.15
C ILE A 277 11.75 -9.74 12.06
N TRP A 278 10.96 -9.21 12.97
CA TRP A 278 10.21 -9.94 13.97
C TRP A 278 8.76 -9.45 13.96
N ALA A 279 7.82 -10.34 14.21
CA ALA A 279 6.41 -9.98 14.30
C ALA A 279 5.71 -10.71 15.46
N ARG A 280 4.65 -10.08 15.98
CA ARG A 280 3.80 -10.64 17.02
C ARG A 280 2.35 -10.26 16.76
N ARG A 281 1.40 -11.20 16.90
CA ARG A 281 -0.03 -10.84 16.87
C ARG A 281 -0.37 -9.90 18.00
N ASN A 282 -1.08 -8.82 17.67
CA ASN A 282 -1.44 -7.78 18.63
C ASN A 282 -2.93 -7.72 18.95
N GLY A 283 -3.74 -8.58 18.31
CA GLY A 283 -5.18 -8.68 18.55
C GLY A 283 -6.03 -7.72 17.73
N ASN A 284 -5.43 -6.78 16.99
CA ASN A 284 -6.13 -6.00 16.00
C ASN A 284 -6.70 -6.94 14.92
N ARG A 285 -7.83 -6.53 14.35
CA ARG A 285 -8.46 -7.19 13.22
C ARG A 285 -8.53 -6.17 12.09
N ALA A 286 -8.27 -6.64 10.88
CA ALA A 286 -8.49 -5.81 9.70
C ALA A 286 -9.92 -5.26 9.71
N GLU A 287 -10.04 -3.99 9.35
CA GLU A 287 -11.34 -3.42 8.98
C GLU A 287 -11.98 -4.25 7.86
N ARG A 288 -13.30 -4.10 7.71
CA ARG A 288 -14.06 -4.82 6.69
C ARG A 288 -13.44 -4.56 5.31
N GLN A 289 -12.92 -5.59 4.67
CA GLN A 289 -12.33 -5.53 3.33
C GLN A 289 -13.32 -4.95 2.31
N TYR A 290 -12.84 -4.04 1.45
CA TYR A 290 -13.62 -3.35 0.41
C TYR A 290 -13.10 -3.66 -1.00
N TYR A 291 -13.99 -4.03 -1.90
CA TYR A 291 -13.75 -4.15 -3.34
C TYR A 291 -15.06 -3.84 -4.10
N GLY A 292 -14.99 -3.71 -5.43
CA GLY A 292 -16.16 -3.43 -6.26
C GLY A 292 -17.19 -4.55 -6.21
N MET A 293 -18.24 -4.38 -5.39
CA MET A 293 -19.25 -5.42 -5.15
C MET A 293 -20.14 -5.72 -6.36
N SER A 294 -20.16 -4.86 -7.38
CA SER A 294 -20.83 -5.16 -8.65
C SER A 294 -20.04 -6.15 -9.50
N GLY A 295 -18.71 -6.17 -9.36
CA GLY A 295 -17.77 -6.79 -10.29
C GLY A 295 -17.67 -6.11 -11.65
N LEU A 296 -18.25 -4.92 -11.83
CA LEU A 296 -18.26 -4.21 -13.11
C LEU A 296 -17.13 -3.18 -13.15
N TRP A 297 -16.30 -3.23 -14.20
CA TRP A 297 -15.40 -2.14 -14.58
C TRP A 297 -15.90 -1.50 -15.87
N VAL A 298 -16.00 -0.17 -15.87
CA VAL A 298 -16.46 0.60 -17.04
C VAL A 298 -15.48 1.70 -17.38
N ASP A 299 -15.33 1.96 -18.67
CA ASP A 299 -14.63 3.12 -19.21
C ASP A 299 -15.56 3.93 -20.12
N ALA A 300 -15.19 5.19 -20.37
CA ALA A 300 -15.89 6.03 -21.34
C ALA A 300 -15.39 5.74 -22.77
N GLU A 301 -16.32 5.54 -23.70
CA GLU A 301 -16.05 5.40 -25.13
C GLU A 301 -16.97 6.36 -25.90
N GLY A 302 -16.46 7.55 -26.24
CA GLY A 302 -17.27 8.62 -26.81
C GLY A 302 -18.27 9.17 -25.79
N ASP A 303 -19.56 9.14 -26.14
CA ASP A 303 -20.66 9.60 -25.27
C ASP A 303 -21.26 8.48 -24.40
N ASP A 304 -20.82 7.23 -24.59
CA ASP A 304 -21.31 6.05 -23.88
C ASP A 304 -20.28 5.55 -22.85
N LEU A 305 -20.76 4.82 -21.84
CA LEU A 305 -19.90 3.95 -21.03
C LEU A 305 -19.93 2.53 -21.57
N VAL A 306 -18.80 1.83 -21.47
CA VAL A 306 -18.64 0.45 -21.91
C VAL A 306 -18.12 -0.40 -20.76
N ALA A 307 -18.70 -1.58 -20.57
CA ALA A 307 -18.16 -2.60 -19.68
C ALA A 307 -16.85 -3.13 -20.27
N VAL A 308 -15.71 -2.77 -19.68
CA VAL A 308 -14.39 -3.28 -20.11
C VAL A 308 -14.13 -4.64 -19.51
N ALA A 309 -14.54 -4.84 -18.26
CA ALA A 309 -14.44 -6.14 -17.59
C ALA A 309 -15.65 -6.40 -16.68
N VAL A 310 -16.00 -7.67 -16.57
CA VAL A 310 -17.02 -8.18 -15.64
C VAL A 310 -16.38 -9.31 -14.83
N GLY A 311 -16.36 -9.14 -13.52
CA GLY A 311 -15.74 -10.05 -12.57
C GLY A 311 -16.42 -11.40 -12.52
N LYS A 312 -15.63 -12.48 -12.39
CA LYS A 312 -16.14 -13.83 -12.26
C LYS A 312 -16.85 -14.03 -10.92
N GLY A 313 -18.02 -14.67 -10.95
CA GLY A 313 -18.88 -14.89 -9.79
C GLY A 313 -19.61 -13.62 -9.31
N SER A 314 -19.52 -12.52 -10.05
CA SER A 314 -20.06 -11.23 -9.62
C SER A 314 -21.58 -11.10 -9.81
N PRO A 315 -22.24 -10.19 -9.09
CA PRO A 315 -23.63 -9.84 -9.34
C PRO A 315 -23.89 -9.36 -10.78
N ALA A 316 -22.97 -8.62 -11.39
CA ALA A 316 -23.09 -8.20 -12.78
C ALA A 316 -23.03 -9.38 -13.76
N GLU A 317 -22.11 -10.34 -13.56
CA GLU A 317 -22.05 -11.58 -14.35
C GLU A 317 -23.36 -12.37 -14.22
N ALA A 318 -23.88 -12.52 -12.99
CA ALA A 318 -25.13 -13.23 -12.72
C ALA A 318 -26.36 -12.57 -13.39
N ALA A 319 -26.35 -11.24 -13.55
CA ALA A 319 -27.35 -10.51 -14.31
C ALA A 319 -27.17 -10.57 -15.84
N GLY A 320 -26.15 -11.28 -16.32
CA GLY A 320 -25.87 -11.45 -17.75
C GLY A 320 -25.19 -10.26 -18.42
N ILE A 321 -24.64 -9.32 -17.62
CA ILE A 321 -23.76 -8.26 -18.14
C ILE A 321 -22.43 -8.89 -18.54
N ALA A 322 -21.87 -8.45 -19.67
CA ALA A 322 -20.60 -8.94 -20.19
C ALA A 322 -19.74 -7.79 -20.71
N ALA A 323 -18.45 -8.04 -20.90
CA ALA A 323 -17.56 -7.09 -21.55
C ALA A 323 -18.08 -6.72 -22.95
N GLY A 324 -17.95 -5.44 -23.31
CA GLY A 324 -18.50 -4.85 -24.54
C GLY A 324 -19.95 -4.36 -24.43
N ASP A 325 -20.63 -4.60 -23.31
CA ASP A 325 -21.94 -4.00 -23.04
C ASP A 325 -21.85 -2.48 -22.91
N ARG A 326 -22.81 -1.76 -23.50
CA ARG A 326 -22.88 -0.30 -23.44
C ARG A 326 -23.98 0.19 -22.52
N PHE A 327 -23.73 1.29 -21.82
CA PHE A 327 -24.67 1.94 -20.91
C PHE A 327 -25.01 3.35 -21.43
N PRO A 328 -25.96 3.47 -22.38
CA PRO A 328 -26.22 4.73 -23.05
C PRO A 328 -26.82 5.78 -22.11
N GLY A 329 -26.36 7.03 -22.27
CA GLY A 329 -26.87 8.17 -21.50
C GLY A 329 -26.51 8.15 -20.01
N MET A 330 -25.56 7.31 -19.60
CA MET A 330 -25.02 7.28 -18.24
C MET A 330 -23.62 7.88 -18.22
N THR A 331 -23.37 8.83 -17.33
CA THR A 331 -22.02 9.36 -17.12
C THR A 331 -21.24 8.50 -16.13
N LEU A 332 -19.90 8.53 -16.19
CA LEU A 332 -19.06 7.78 -15.25
C LEU A 332 -19.40 8.08 -13.77
N PRO A 333 -19.56 9.35 -13.34
CA PRO A 333 -19.99 9.64 -11.96
C PRO A 333 -21.35 9.02 -11.58
N GLN A 334 -22.31 8.99 -12.51
CA GLN A 334 -23.61 8.36 -12.27
C GLN A 334 -23.49 6.84 -12.14
N MET A 335 -22.68 6.20 -12.99
CA MET A 335 -22.42 4.76 -12.91
C MET A 335 -21.76 4.41 -11.57
N LEU A 336 -20.67 5.10 -11.22
CA LEU A 336 -19.94 4.88 -9.97
C LEU A 336 -20.84 5.07 -8.75
N ALA A 337 -21.70 6.09 -8.75
CA ALA A 337 -22.66 6.30 -7.66
C ALA A 337 -23.68 5.16 -7.52
N ARG A 338 -23.99 4.43 -8.61
CA ARG A 338 -24.90 3.28 -8.58
C ARG A 338 -24.19 2.01 -8.12
N ILE A 339 -23.01 1.71 -8.66
CA ILE A 339 -22.34 0.42 -8.45
C ILE A 339 -21.49 0.36 -7.17
N ASN A 340 -21.18 1.51 -6.56
CA ASN A 340 -20.43 1.62 -5.30
C ASN A 340 -21.33 1.92 -4.08
N GLN A 341 -22.61 1.55 -4.15
CA GLN A 341 -23.51 1.65 -3.01
C GLN A 341 -23.19 0.60 -1.94
N ARG A 342 -23.89 0.69 -0.81
CA ARG A 342 -23.81 -0.31 0.27
C ARG A 342 -24.23 -1.69 -0.21
N GLU A 343 -23.70 -2.71 0.45
CA GLU A 343 -24.13 -4.11 0.28
C GLU A 343 -25.65 -4.25 0.46
N GLY A 344 -26.26 -5.10 -0.36
CA GLY A 344 -27.71 -5.31 -0.42
C GLY A 344 -28.46 -4.25 -1.24
N ALA A 345 -27.81 -3.21 -1.75
CA ALA A 345 -28.47 -2.25 -2.63
C ALA A 345 -28.78 -2.89 -3.99
N GLU A 346 -29.99 -2.65 -4.50
CA GLU A 346 -30.37 -3.03 -5.86
C GLU A 346 -29.85 -2.01 -6.87
N VAL A 347 -29.30 -2.52 -7.96
CA VAL A 347 -28.81 -1.75 -9.08
C VAL A 347 -29.56 -2.20 -10.32
N THR A 348 -30.16 -1.24 -11.02
CA THR A 348 -30.83 -1.46 -12.31
C THR A 348 -30.17 -0.59 -13.37
N LEU A 349 -29.75 -1.21 -14.46
CA LEU A 349 -29.04 -0.59 -15.58
C LEU A 349 -29.74 -0.92 -16.89
N GLU A 350 -29.83 0.05 -17.79
CA GLU A 350 -30.14 -0.19 -19.20
C GLU A 350 -28.85 -0.60 -19.91
N VAL A 351 -28.88 -1.75 -20.59
CA VAL A 351 -27.70 -2.37 -21.18
C VAL A 351 -27.95 -2.64 -22.67
N THR A 352 -27.09 -2.11 -23.53
CA THR A 352 -27.15 -2.31 -24.98
C THR A 352 -26.07 -3.28 -25.46
N ARG A 353 -26.48 -4.39 -26.08
CA ARG A 353 -25.60 -5.37 -26.74
C ARG A 353 -26.10 -5.67 -28.15
N GLY A 354 -25.24 -5.53 -29.16
CA GLY A 354 -25.61 -5.82 -30.55
C GLY A 354 -26.83 -5.04 -31.06
N GLY A 355 -27.01 -3.80 -30.59
CA GLY A 355 -28.15 -2.93 -30.94
C GLY A 355 -29.46 -3.22 -30.19
N THR A 356 -29.50 -4.20 -29.29
CA THR A 356 -30.66 -4.48 -28.45
C THR A 356 -30.43 -3.95 -27.05
N THR A 357 -31.35 -3.12 -26.55
CA THR A 357 -31.34 -2.61 -25.18
C THR A 357 -32.23 -3.47 -24.27
N THR A 358 -31.69 -3.87 -23.13
CA THR A 358 -32.41 -4.63 -22.09
C THR A 358 -32.10 -4.07 -20.71
N THR A 359 -33.10 -4.06 -19.84
CA THR A 359 -32.92 -3.77 -18.42
C THR A 359 -32.28 -4.95 -17.71
N ARG A 360 -31.19 -4.71 -16.98
CA ARG A 360 -30.52 -5.68 -16.10
C ARG A 360 -30.56 -5.19 -14.66
N SER A 361 -30.88 -6.09 -13.74
CA SER A 361 -30.93 -5.78 -12.31
C SER A 361 -30.12 -6.81 -11.52
N PHE A 362 -29.38 -6.32 -10.53
CA PHE A 362 -28.62 -7.15 -9.59
C PHE A 362 -28.53 -6.48 -8.22
N THR A 363 -28.25 -7.27 -7.19
CA THR A 363 -28.02 -6.78 -5.84
C THR A 363 -26.52 -6.75 -5.56
N LEU A 364 -26.00 -5.63 -5.05
CA LEU A 364 -24.60 -5.53 -4.64
C LEU A 364 -24.34 -6.51 -3.50
N ALA A 365 -23.40 -7.42 -3.71
CA ALA A 365 -23.06 -8.46 -2.74
C ALA A 365 -21.56 -8.67 -2.70
N ARG A 366 -21.07 -9.14 -1.56
CA ARG A 366 -19.71 -9.64 -1.44
C ARG A 366 -19.67 -11.05 -1.99
N TYR A 367 -19.05 -11.19 -3.15
CA TYR A 367 -19.03 -12.43 -3.91
C TYR A 367 -17.65 -13.10 -3.93
N LEU A 368 -16.64 -12.45 -3.35
CA LEU A 368 -15.35 -13.05 -3.05
C LEU A 368 -15.31 -13.70 -1.67
N ASP A 369 -16.35 -13.57 -0.84
CA ASP A 369 -16.38 -14.02 0.58
C ASP A 369 -16.77 -15.49 0.76
#